data_AF-A0A3N5IKE6-F1
#
_entry.id   AF-A0A3N5IKE6-F1
#
_cell.length_a   1.000
_cell.length_b   1.000
_cell.length_c   1.000
_cell.angle_alpha   90.00
_cell.angle_beta   90.00
_cell.angle_gamma   90.00
#
_symmetry.space_group_name_H-M   'P 1'
#
loop_
_entity.id
_entity.type
_entity.pdbx_description
1 polymer ?
#
loop_
_entity_poly.entity_id
_entity_poly.type
_entity_poly.pdbx_seq_one_letter_code
_entity_poly.pdbx_strand_id
1 'polypeptide(L)'
;MRDKQAGEIAAICFLSGPLVAGAGATFEAEPRLRRTLRESRSVLGVGRGSIRRGRQFAEVAYTSDGRWLILYRFPSLSRIREPVAVFEDDLPLNRFLNRELSWLEFNRRVLAHAESLDWPLLERAKFLAITGSNLDEFMMVRVGGLKMQYQRNPMVRDPAGMTVAEQLQAVSDNCHRMQADQYRILSESLEPMLADAGIRRIVLDGASQRARQVADQWFHNEVMAVLSPQTLTSERAFPLIQGLQLHLCVRLASVPAGPASDP
;
A
#
# COMPACT_ATOMS: atom_id res chain seq x y z
N MET A 1 2.26 55.68 -5.09
CA MET A 1 3.48 55.63 -4.25
C MET A 1 3.16 55.03 -2.90
N ARG A 2 3.51 53.75 -2.70
CA ARG A 2 4.04 53.13 -1.48
C ARG A 2 4.21 51.65 -1.83
N ASP A 3 5.48 51.25 -1.93
CA ASP A 3 5.95 49.90 -2.23
C ASP A 3 5.31 48.88 -1.29
N LYS A 4 4.67 47.85 -1.85
CA LYS A 4 4.46 46.59 -1.15
C LYS A 4 5.79 45.85 -1.16
N GLN A 5 6.42 45.74 0.01
CA GLN A 5 7.57 44.87 0.23
C GLN A 5 7.24 43.45 -0.26
N ALA A 6 7.84 43.06 -1.38
CA ALA A 6 7.87 41.66 -1.81
C ALA A 6 8.77 40.90 -0.83
N GLY A 7 8.17 40.03 -0.02
CA GLY A 7 8.92 39.14 0.86
C GLY A 7 9.74 38.15 0.05
N GLU A 8 11.07 38.15 0.24
CA GLU A 8 11.93 37.05 -0.20
C GLU A 8 11.53 35.80 0.59
N ILE A 9 11.08 34.74 -0.10
CA ILE A 9 10.81 33.44 0.53
C ILE A 9 12.15 32.70 0.60
N ALA A 10 12.73 32.60 1.79
CA ALA A 10 13.88 31.75 2.06
C ALA A 10 13.38 30.34 2.40
N ALA A 11 13.70 29.35 1.56
CA ALA A 11 13.53 27.94 1.93
C ALA A 11 14.77 27.50 2.72
N ILE A 12 14.56 26.98 3.93
CA ILE A 12 15.61 26.44 4.80
C ILE A 12 15.57 24.92 4.68
N CYS A 13 16.56 24.33 4.02
CA CYS A 13 16.76 22.87 4.02
C CYS A 13 17.89 22.50 4.97
N PHE A 14 17.61 21.57 5.88
CA PHE A 14 18.63 20.94 6.73
C PHE A 14 19.16 19.70 5.99
N LEU A 15 20.44 19.68 5.67
CA LEU A 15 21.11 18.48 5.14
C LEU A 15 21.89 17.80 6.26
N SER A 16 21.62 16.52 6.48
CA SER A 16 22.37 15.66 7.40
C SER A 16 23.39 14.83 6.61
N GLY A 17 24.67 15.18 6.71
CA GLY A 17 25.77 14.40 6.11
C GLY A 17 27.06 15.24 5.94
N PRO A 18 28.26 14.62 6.03
CA PRO A 18 29.51 15.34 5.85
C PRO A 18 29.72 15.69 4.38
N LEU A 19 29.80 16.99 4.07
CA LEU A 19 30.34 17.48 2.81
C LEU A 19 31.87 17.59 2.96
N VAL A 20 32.63 16.90 2.11
CA VAL A 20 34.09 17.03 2.03
C VAL A 20 34.42 18.41 1.45
N ALA A 21 34.87 19.33 2.30
CA ALA A 21 35.27 20.68 1.89
C ALA A 21 36.71 20.68 1.37
N GLY A 22 36.89 20.99 0.08
CA GLY A 22 38.18 21.39 -0.48
C GLY A 22 38.58 22.78 0.05
N ALA A 23 39.82 22.90 0.52
CA ALA A 23 40.37 24.07 1.17
C ALA A 23 40.40 25.32 0.27
N GLY A 24 40.11 26.50 0.86
CA GLY A 24 40.55 27.79 0.31
C GLY A 24 39.46 28.79 -0.10
N ALA A 25 38.46 29.05 0.74
CA ALA A 25 37.53 30.17 0.52
C ALA A 25 37.53 31.13 1.72
N THR A 26 37.93 32.38 1.49
CA THR A 26 37.74 33.52 2.39
C THR A 26 36.35 34.14 2.13
N PHE A 27 35.63 34.51 3.18
CA PHE A 27 34.20 34.89 3.10
C PHE A 27 33.93 36.27 3.74
N GLU A 28 33.23 37.15 3.02
CA GLU A 28 32.66 38.41 3.52
C GLU A 28 31.12 38.36 3.44
N ALA A 29 30.43 38.80 4.50
CA ALA A 29 28.98 38.71 4.64
C ALA A 29 28.27 40.07 4.46
N GLU A 30 27.14 40.09 3.75
CA GLU A 30 26.29 41.28 3.54
C GLU A 30 25.60 41.75 4.85
N PRO A 31 25.44 43.07 5.10
CA PRO A 31 24.94 43.60 6.37
C PRO A 31 23.50 43.22 6.75
N ARG A 32 22.62 42.93 5.77
CA ARG A 32 21.18 42.69 6.03
C ARG A 32 20.90 41.27 6.53
N LEU A 33 21.65 40.26 6.08
CA LEU A 33 21.53 38.87 6.56
C LEU A 33 22.01 38.69 8.01
N ARG A 34 22.92 39.56 8.49
CA ARG A 34 23.40 39.54 9.87
C ARG A 34 22.28 39.73 10.90
N ARG A 35 21.17 40.39 10.53
CA ARG A 35 20.06 40.67 11.45
C ARG A 35 19.18 39.45 11.69
N THR A 36 18.80 38.73 10.64
CA THR A 36 17.97 37.52 10.71
C THR A 36 18.72 36.34 11.34
N LEU A 37 20.03 36.26 11.16
CA LEU A 37 20.86 35.20 11.74
C LEU A 37 21.28 35.46 13.20
N ARG A 38 21.22 36.71 13.68
CA ARG A 38 21.55 37.05 15.09
C ARG A 38 20.56 36.49 16.10
N GLU A 39 19.35 36.16 15.66
CA GLU A 39 18.30 35.58 16.51
C GLU A 39 18.46 34.07 16.71
N SER A 40 19.31 33.41 15.90
CA SER A 40 19.69 32.01 16.06
C SER A 40 21.05 31.92 16.73
N ARG A 41 21.08 31.57 18.02
CA ARG A 41 22.30 31.53 18.87
C ARG A 41 23.37 30.51 18.44
N SER A 42 23.24 29.85 17.28
CA SER A 42 24.10 28.73 16.85
C SER A 42 24.86 28.95 15.54
N VAL A 43 24.78 30.12 14.89
CA VAL A 43 25.46 30.39 13.60
C VAL A 43 26.82 31.07 13.82
N LEU A 44 27.92 30.39 13.45
CA LEU A 44 29.30 30.90 13.64
C LEU A 44 29.84 31.69 12.44
N GLY A 45 29.20 31.59 11.26
CA GLY A 45 29.61 32.34 10.06
C GLY A 45 28.74 32.06 8.83
N VAL A 46 28.78 32.97 7.86
CA VAL A 46 28.04 32.91 6.58
C VAL A 46 29.02 33.12 5.44
N GLY A 47 28.91 32.29 4.39
CA GLY A 47 29.78 32.35 3.20
C GLY A 47 29.02 32.20 1.89
N ARG A 48 29.63 32.66 0.78
CA ARG A 48 29.14 32.47 -0.59
C ARG A 48 29.84 31.28 -1.26
N GLY A 49 29.09 30.25 -1.62
CA GLY A 49 29.58 29.10 -2.39
C GLY A 49 28.92 29.02 -3.76
N SER A 50 29.67 28.65 -4.80
CA SER A 50 29.09 28.33 -6.11
C SER A 50 28.90 26.81 -6.24
N ILE A 51 27.69 26.35 -6.55
CA ILE A 51 27.44 24.94 -6.86
C ILE A 51 27.54 24.77 -8.37
N ARG A 52 28.48 23.96 -8.84
CA ARG A 52 28.79 23.81 -10.28
C ARG A 52 27.79 22.85 -10.95
N ARG A 53 26.53 23.26 -11.08
CA ARG A 53 25.57 22.78 -12.09
C ARG A 53 24.57 23.90 -12.39
N GLY A 54 24.93 24.74 -13.36
CA GLY A 54 24.06 25.77 -13.96
C GLY A 54 23.89 27.03 -13.12
N ARG A 55 24.77 28.03 -13.28
CA ARG A 55 24.60 29.48 -12.98
C ARG A 55 23.75 29.90 -11.75
N GLN A 56 23.62 29.06 -10.73
CA GLN A 56 22.88 29.35 -9.51
C GLN A 56 23.86 29.59 -8.36
N PHE A 57 23.68 30.70 -7.67
CA PHE A 57 24.44 31.06 -6.48
C PHE A 57 23.59 30.67 -5.26
N ALA A 58 24.19 29.93 -4.32
CA ALA A 58 23.57 29.63 -3.03
C ALA A 58 24.41 30.28 -1.93
N GLU A 59 23.74 30.91 -0.96
CA GLU A 59 24.42 31.37 0.25
C GLU A 59 24.36 30.25 1.29
N VAL A 60 25.50 29.94 1.91
CA VAL A 60 25.63 28.80 2.83
C VAL A 60 26.04 29.33 4.20
N ALA A 61 25.34 28.90 5.25
CA ALA A 61 25.68 29.21 6.63
C ALA A 61 26.05 27.91 7.38
N TYR A 62 26.97 28.01 8.33
CA TYR A 62 27.42 26.88 9.14
C TYR A 62 27.11 27.12 10.62
N THR A 63 26.63 26.07 11.30
CA THR A 63 26.31 26.09 12.72
C THR A 63 27.37 25.37 13.56
N SER A 64 27.51 25.78 14.83
CA SER A 64 28.55 25.26 15.76
C SER A 64 28.52 23.75 16.01
N ASP A 65 27.42 23.08 15.66
CA ASP A 65 27.16 21.65 15.84
C ASP A 65 27.43 20.80 14.59
N GLY A 66 28.07 21.34 13.54
CA GLY A 66 28.44 20.57 12.35
C GLY A 66 27.39 20.50 11.26
N ARG A 67 26.29 21.26 11.37
CA ARG A 67 25.19 21.26 10.38
C ARG A 67 25.35 22.40 9.38
N TRP A 68 24.97 22.11 8.14
CA TRP A 68 25.01 23.06 7.02
C TRP A 68 23.60 23.56 6.72
N LEU A 69 23.47 24.87 6.57
CA LEU A 69 22.26 25.54 6.08
C LEU A 69 22.55 26.05 4.67
N ILE A 70 21.84 25.53 3.67
CA ILE A 70 21.91 26.02 2.29
C ILE A 70 20.67 26.90 2.04
N LEU A 71 20.88 28.20 1.88
CA LEU A 71 19.85 29.15 1.49
C LEU A 71 19.84 29.27 -0.03
N TYR A 72 18.82 28.70 -0.66
CA TYR A 72 18.57 28.91 -2.08
C TYR A 72 17.92 30.28 -2.27
N ARG A 73 18.61 31.17 -2.99
CA ARG A 73 17.99 32.41 -3.47
C ARG A 73 17.26 32.08 -4.76
N PHE A 74 15.96 31.86 -4.67
CA PHE A 74 15.14 31.77 -5.87
C PHE A 74 15.17 33.13 -6.59
N PRO A 75 15.39 33.18 -7.92
CA PRO A 75 15.16 34.41 -8.65
C PRO A 75 13.71 34.84 -8.40
N SER A 76 13.55 36.09 -7.98
CA SER A 76 12.25 36.71 -7.72
C SER A 76 11.23 36.28 -8.79
N LEU A 77 10.09 35.74 -8.33
CA LEU A 77 8.94 35.35 -9.18
C LEU A 77 8.37 36.51 -10.01
N SER A 78 8.88 37.74 -9.83
CA SER A 78 8.58 38.92 -10.64
C SER A 78 8.94 38.79 -12.13
N ARG A 79 9.64 37.72 -12.55
CA ARG A 79 9.92 37.44 -13.97
C ARG A 79 8.94 36.49 -14.66
N ILE A 80 7.94 35.92 -13.98
CA ILE A 80 6.82 35.27 -14.66
C ILE A 80 5.81 36.38 -15.00
N ARG A 81 6.13 37.15 -16.04
CA ARG A 81 5.32 38.31 -16.49
C ARG A 81 4.47 38.03 -17.72
N GLU A 82 4.55 36.84 -18.28
CA GLU A 82 3.60 36.38 -19.27
C GLU A 82 2.65 35.41 -18.58
N PRO A 83 1.33 35.64 -18.62
CA PRO A 83 0.40 34.57 -18.30
C PRO A 83 0.76 33.42 -19.24
N VAL A 84 1.19 32.30 -18.68
CA VAL A 84 1.23 31.05 -19.44
C VAL A 84 -0.16 30.93 -20.03
N ALA A 85 -0.27 30.91 -21.36
CA ALA A 85 -1.54 30.72 -22.02
C ALA A 85 -2.18 29.50 -21.37
N VAL A 86 -3.26 29.73 -20.62
CA VAL A 86 -4.09 28.64 -20.13
C VAL A 86 -4.69 28.11 -21.42
N PHE A 87 -4.17 26.98 -21.91
CA PHE A 87 -4.81 26.28 -22.99
C PHE A 87 -6.22 25.92 -22.48
N GLU A 88 -7.22 26.69 -22.90
CA GLU A 88 -8.65 26.36 -22.79
C GLU A 88 -9.00 25.25 -23.80
N ASP A 89 -8.06 24.35 -24.08
CA ASP A 89 -8.39 23.10 -24.73
C ASP A 89 -9.04 22.22 -23.67
N ASP A 90 -10.33 21.93 -23.86
CA ASP A 90 -11.07 20.97 -23.04
C ASP A 90 -10.26 19.67 -22.97
N LEU A 91 -9.57 19.48 -21.83
CA LEU A 91 -8.80 18.27 -21.61
C LEU A 91 -9.74 17.07 -21.78
N PRO A 92 -9.31 16.01 -22.46
CA PRO A 92 -10.21 14.93 -22.84
C PRO A 92 -10.86 14.28 -21.61
N LEU A 93 -12.15 13.97 -21.72
CA LEU A 93 -12.97 13.44 -20.63
C LEU A 93 -12.41 12.14 -20.03
N ASN A 94 -11.58 11.40 -20.76
CA ASN A 94 -10.95 10.13 -20.37
C ASN A 94 -9.51 10.26 -19.85
N ARG A 95 -9.09 11.43 -19.37
CA ARG A 95 -7.72 11.67 -18.89
C ARG A 95 -7.37 11.02 -17.55
N PHE A 96 -8.37 10.56 -16.79
CA PHE A 96 -8.16 9.92 -15.49
C PHE A 96 -8.62 8.46 -15.54
N LEU A 97 -7.84 7.60 -14.89
CA LEU A 97 -8.22 6.22 -14.61
C LEU A 97 -8.86 6.15 -13.22
N ASN A 98 -9.85 5.26 -13.08
CA ASN A 98 -10.39 4.97 -11.76
C ASN A 98 -9.28 4.39 -10.88
N ARG A 99 -9.17 4.94 -9.67
CA ARG A 99 -8.11 4.57 -8.72
C ARG A 99 -8.17 3.10 -8.32
N GLU A 100 -9.36 2.59 -8.07
CA GLU A 100 -9.55 1.23 -7.55
C GLU A 100 -9.29 0.19 -8.63
N LEU A 101 -9.74 0.45 -9.86
CA LEU A 101 -9.39 -0.38 -11.01
C LEU A 101 -7.89 -0.35 -11.32
N SER A 102 -7.26 0.83 -11.21
CA SER A 102 -5.80 0.96 -11.38
C SER A 102 -5.02 0.15 -10.32
N TRP A 103 -5.55 0.08 -9.11
CA TRP A 103 -4.98 -0.75 -8.04
C TRP A 103 -5.14 -2.25 -8.35
N LEU A 104 -6.29 -2.67 -8.87
CA LEU A 104 -6.51 -4.06 -9.27
C LEU A 104 -5.57 -4.47 -10.42
N GLU A 105 -5.31 -3.59 -11.38
CA GLU A 105 -4.32 -3.82 -12.44
C GLU A 105 -2.87 -3.86 -11.92
N PHE A 106 -2.56 -3.15 -10.83
CA PHE A 106 -1.31 -3.38 -10.12
C PHE A 106 -1.25 -4.79 -9.53
N ASN A 107 -2.27 -5.23 -8.82
CA ASN A 107 -2.27 -6.57 -8.23
C ASN A 107 -2.28 -7.69 -9.29
N ARG A 108 -2.92 -7.45 -10.45
CA ARG A 108 -2.87 -8.33 -11.62
C ARG A 108 -1.44 -8.53 -12.14
N ARG A 109 -0.63 -7.47 -12.15
CA ARG A 109 0.79 -7.58 -12.51
C ARG A 109 1.61 -8.38 -11.49
N VAL A 110 1.26 -8.28 -10.20
CA VAL A 110 1.86 -9.14 -9.17
C VAL A 110 1.48 -10.62 -9.41
N LEU A 111 0.22 -10.88 -9.78
CA LEU A 111 -0.26 -12.23 -10.11
C LEU A 111 0.43 -12.82 -11.34
N ALA A 112 0.76 -12.00 -12.34
CA ALA A 112 1.51 -12.45 -13.51
C ALA A 112 2.90 -13.03 -13.15
N HIS A 113 3.52 -12.62 -12.04
CA HIS A 113 4.75 -13.25 -11.56
C HIS A 113 4.56 -14.68 -11.03
N ALA A 114 3.36 -15.04 -10.59
CA ALA A 114 3.03 -16.44 -10.24
C ALA A 114 2.92 -17.34 -11.48
N GLU A 115 2.60 -16.77 -12.65
CA GLU A 115 2.52 -17.49 -13.93
C GLU A 115 3.87 -17.59 -14.65
N SER A 116 4.74 -16.59 -14.49
CA SER A 116 6.04 -16.55 -15.18
C SER A 116 6.98 -17.69 -14.74
N LEU A 117 7.50 -18.41 -15.73
CA LEU A 117 8.52 -19.45 -15.56
C LEU A 117 9.93 -18.87 -15.29
N ASP A 118 10.10 -17.55 -15.37
CA ASP A 118 11.38 -16.88 -15.06
C ASP A 118 11.68 -16.90 -13.54
N TRP A 119 10.64 -17.15 -12.72
CA TRP A 119 10.76 -17.24 -11.28
C TRP A 119 10.87 -18.70 -10.80
N PRO A 120 11.72 -18.98 -9.78
CA PRO A 120 11.73 -20.27 -9.12
C PRO A 120 10.33 -20.64 -8.59
N LEU A 121 10.01 -21.94 -8.59
CA LEU A 121 8.67 -22.44 -8.29
C LEU A 121 8.09 -21.95 -6.95
N LEU A 122 8.90 -21.92 -5.89
CA LEU A 122 8.46 -21.42 -4.58
C LEU A 122 8.27 -19.89 -4.56
N GLU A 123 9.02 -19.13 -5.36
CA GLU A 123 8.79 -17.68 -5.51
C GLU A 123 7.46 -17.41 -6.23
N ARG A 124 7.13 -18.23 -7.23
CA ARG A 124 5.80 -18.16 -7.89
C ARG A 124 4.66 -18.42 -6.91
N ALA A 125 4.80 -19.44 -6.06
CA ALA A 125 3.83 -19.72 -5.00
C ALA A 125 3.71 -18.55 -3.98
N LYS A 126 4.83 -17.90 -3.66
CA LYS A 126 4.82 -16.68 -2.81
C LYS A 126 4.10 -15.52 -3.51
N PHE A 127 4.35 -15.26 -4.79
CA PHE A 127 3.63 -14.23 -5.54
C PHE A 127 2.12 -14.48 -5.56
N LEU A 128 1.70 -15.74 -5.73
CA LEU A 128 0.30 -16.10 -5.61
C LEU A 128 -0.25 -15.75 -4.21
N ALA A 129 0.46 -16.11 -3.13
CA ALA A 129 0.04 -15.77 -1.77
C ALA A 129 -0.02 -14.25 -1.52
N ILE A 130 0.98 -13.49 -1.99
CA ILE A 130 1.05 -12.03 -1.89
C ILE A 130 -0.17 -11.39 -2.54
N THR A 131 -0.60 -11.88 -3.71
CA THR A 131 -1.78 -11.33 -4.40
C THR A 131 -3.06 -11.50 -3.60
N GLY A 132 -3.18 -12.60 -2.82
CA GLY A 132 -4.29 -12.83 -1.89
C GLY A 132 -4.26 -11.84 -0.73
N SER A 133 -3.12 -11.70 -0.05
CA SER A 133 -2.98 -10.76 1.07
C SER A 133 -3.21 -9.30 0.65
N ASN A 134 -2.74 -8.91 -0.54
CA ASN A 134 -3.01 -7.59 -1.09
C ASN A 134 -4.53 -7.39 -1.30
N LEU A 135 -5.22 -8.41 -1.81
CA LEU A 135 -6.66 -8.34 -2.05
C LEU A 135 -7.44 -8.22 -0.73
N ASP A 136 -6.99 -8.88 0.34
CA ASP A 136 -7.58 -8.74 1.67
C ASP A 136 -7.49 -7.27 2.16
N GLU A 137 -6.31 -6.64 2.06
CA GLU A 137 -6.14 -5.23 2.44
C GLU A 137 -7.04 -4.32 1.58
N PHE A 138 -7.09 -4.56 0.28
CA PHE A 138 -7.95 -3.81 -0.63
C PHE A 138 -9.43 -3.95 -0.26
N MET A 139 -9.91 -5.15 0.06
CA MET A 139 -11.29 -5.37 0.49
C MET A 139 -11.61 -4.63 1.80
N MET A 140 -10.74 -4.75 2.80
CA MET A 140 -10.97 -4.13 4.11
C MET A 140 -10.94 -2.59 4.03
N VAL A 141 -9.99 -2.02 3.28
CA VAL A 141 -9.76 -0.56 3.27
C VAL A 141 -10.52 0.11 2.12
N ARG A 142 -10.28 -0.31 0.87
CA ARG A 142 -10.82 0.38 -0.31
C ARG A 142 -12.29 0.09 -0.51
N VAL A 143 -12.67 -1.19 -0.54
CA VAL A 143 -14.08 -1.57 -0.72
C VAL A 143 -14.91 -1.17 0.49
N GLY A 144 -14.35 -1.27 1.71
CA GLY A 144 -14.95 -0.69 2.92
C GLY A 144 -15.26 0.80 2.76
N GLY A 145 -14.28 1.58 2.30
CA GLY A 145 -14.46 3.01 2.02
C GLY A 145 -15.52 3.31 0.95
N LEU A 146 -15.52 2.56 -0.16
CA LEU A 146 -16.54 2.70 -1.20
C LEU A 146 -17.94 2.36 -0.68
N LYS A 147 -18.10 1.32 0.14
CA LYS A 147 -19.40 0.97 0.74
C LYS A 147 -19.92 2.09 1.66
N MET A 148 -19.05 2.71 2.45
CA MET A 148 -19.42 3.87 3.26
C MET A 148 -19.85 5.07 2.40
N GLN A 149 -19.18 5.31 1.26
CA GLN A 149 -19.58 6.37 0.32
C GLN A 149 -20.92 6.04 -0.36
N TYR A 150 -21.12 4.79 -0.75
CA TYR A 150 -22.35 4.32 -1.39
C TYR A 150 -23.57 4.55 -0.49
N GLN A 151 -23.45 4.26 0.82
CA GLN A 151 -24.51 4.50 1.80
C GLN A 151 -24.87 5.99 1.95
N ARG A 152 -23.91 6.90 1.68
CA ARG A 152 -24.14 8.35 1.77
C ARG A 152 -24.75 8.91 0.49
N ASN A 153 -24.15 8.59 -0.65
CA ASN A 153 -24.67 8.98 -1.97
C ASN A 153 -24.06 8.09 -3.07
N PRO A 154 -24.83 7.17 -3.66
CA PRO A 154 -24.31 6.25 -4.68
C PRO A 154 -24.00 6.94 -6.01
N MET A 155 -24.55 8.13 -6.27
CA MET A 155 -24.43 8.84 -7.56
C MET A 155 -23.22 9.79 -7.63
N VAL A 156 -22.44 9.92 -6.55
CA VAL A 156 -21.19 10.69 -6.56
C VAL A 156 -20.24 10.05 -7.57
N ARG A 157 -19.69 10.85 -8.48
CA ARG A 157 -18.72 10.42 -9.48
C ARG A 157 -17.30 10.70 -9.01
N ASP A 158 -16.39 9.79 -9.31
CA ASP A 158 -14.96 10.00 -9.14
C ASP A 158 -14.38 10.86 -10.29
N PRO A 159 -13.08 11.24 -10.24
CA PRO A 159 -12.44 11.98 -11.33
C PRO A 159 -12.42 11.25 -12.69
N ALA A 160 -12.57 9.92 -12.70
CA ALA A 160 -12.71 9.12 -13.93
C ALA A 160 -14.17 9.08 -14.43
N GLY A 161 -15.10 9.74 -13.74
CA GLY A 161 -16.50 9.85 -14.12
C GLY A 161 -17.37 8.67 -13.68
N MET A 162 -16.86 7.70 -12.92
CA MET A 162 -17.64 6.55 -12.45
C MET A 162 -18.40 6.87 -11.16
N THR A 163 -19.69 6.55 -11.11
CA THR A 163 -20.46 6.56 -9.86
C THR A 163 -19.92 5.53 -8.87
N VAL A 164 -20.16 5.72 -7.57
CA VAL A 164 -19.75 4.73 -6.54
C VAL A 164 -20.36 3.36 -6.82
N ALA A 165 -21.60 3.32 -7.32
CA ALA A 165 -22.27 2.09 -7.73
C ALA A 165 -21.53 1.36 -8.87
N GLU A 166 -21.19 2.09 -9.93
CA GLU A 166 -20.42 1.56 -11.06
C GLU A 166 -19.03 1.07 -10.63
N GLN A 167 -18.38 1.79 -9.72
CA GLN A 167 -17.08 1.39 -9.17
C GLN A 167 -17.18 0.08 -8.38
N LEU A 168 -18.15 -0.05 -7.48
CA LEU A 168 -18.34 -1.28 -6.70
C LEU A 168 -18.63 -2.49 -7.61
N GLN A 169 -19.45 -2.31 -8.64
CA GLN A 169 -19.72 -3.37 -9.61
C GLN A 169 -18.47 -3.75 -10.40
N ALA A 170 -17.76 -2.77 -10.97
CA ALA A 170 -16.54 -3.03 -11.74
C ALA A 170 -15.44 -3.66 -10.88
N VAL A 171 -15.29 -3.24 -9.62
CA VAL A 171 -14.37 -3.85 -8.66
C VAL A 171 -14.76 -5.30 -8.39
N SER A 172 -16.05 -5.57 -8.12
CA SER A 172 -16.55 -6.92 -7.90
C SER A 172 -16.22 -7.85 -9.07
N ASP A 173 -16.50 -7.43 -10.30
CA ASP A 173 -16.25 -8.24 -11.50
C ASP A 173 -14.74 -8.54 -11.69
N ASN A 174 -13.89 -7.54 -11.46
CA ASN A 174 -12.44 -7.72 -11.54
C ASN A 174 -11.89 -8.62 -10.44
N CYS A 175 -12.38 -8.50 -9.20
CA CYS A 175 -11.99 -9.37 -8.10
C CYS A 175 -12.37 -10.83 -8.36
N HIS A 176 -13.58 -11.11 -8.86
CA HIS A 176 -13.98 -12.46 -9.22
C HIS A 176 -13.09 -13.06 -10.32
N ARG A 177 -12.76 -12.28 -11.36
CA ARG A 177 -11.83 -12.73 -12.41
C ARG A 177 -10.44 -13.04 -11.85
N MET A 178 -9.91 -12.14 -11.01
CA MET A 178 -8.59 -12.32 -10.41
C MET A 178 -8.54 -13.54 -9.49
N GLN A 179 -9.61 -13.79 -8.72
CA GLN A 179 -9.70 -14.96 -7.87
C GLN A 179 -9.80 -16.26 -8.69
N ALA A 180 -10.58 -16.26 -9.77
CA ALA A 180 -10.61 -17.40 -10.70
C ALA A 180 -9.22 -17.67 -11.30
N ASP A 181 -8.51 -16.61 -11.70
CA ASP A 181 -7.12 -16.71 -12.18
C ASP A 181 -6.19 -17.31 -11.10
N GLN A 182 -6.29 -16.85 -9.84
CA GLN A 182 -5.50 -17.41 -8.73
C GLN A 182 -5.72 -18.92 -8.55
N TYR A 183 -6.98 -19.36 -8.55
CA TYR A 183 -7.29 -20.79 -8.42
C TYR A 183 -6.78 -21.59 -9.62
N ARG A 184 -6.97 -21.09 -10.83
CA ARG A 184 -6.44 -21.70 -12.06
C ARG A 184 -4.92 -21.87 -11.98
N ILE A 185 -4.19 -20.82 -11.62
CA ILE A 185 -2.73 -20.85 -11.47
C ILE A 185 -2.31 -21.87 -10.41
N LEU A 186 -3.01 -21.91 -9.28
CA LEU A 186 -2.74 -22.87 -8.22
C LEU A 186 -2.93 -24.30 -8.71
N SER A 187 -4.13 -24.64 -9.22
CA SER A 187 -4.51 -26.03 -9.51
C SER A 187 -3.93 -26.57 -10.80
N GLU A 188 -3.80 -25.74 -11.85
CA GLU A 188 -3.40 -26.19 -13.18
C GLU A 188 -1.89 -26.00 -13.43
N SER A 189 -1.20 -25.18 -12.64
CA SER A 189 0.25 -24.94 -12.81
C SER A 189 1.05 -25.25 -11.55
N LEU A 190 0.80 -24.57 -10.43
CA LEU A 190 1.69 -24.67 -9.27
C LEU A 190 1.61 -26.03 -8.59
N GLU A 191 0.41 -26.55 -8.33
CA GLU A 191 0.24 -27.85 -7.66
C GLU A 191 0.85 -29.02 -8.45
N PRO A 192 0.64 -29.16 -9.77
CA PRO A 192 1.33 -30.17 -10.58
C PRO A 192 2.86 -30.04 -10.52
N MET A 193 3.39 -28.83 -10.70
CA MET A 193 4.83 -28.60 -10.70
C MET A 193 5.46 -28.85 -9.33
N LEU A 194 4.76 -28.51 -8.25
CA LEU A 194 5.18 -28.83 -6.88
C LEU A 194 5.18 -30.34 -6.68
N ALA A 195 4.17 -31.04 -7.19
CA ALA A 195 4.06 -32.49 -7.06
C ALA A 195 5.20 -33.24 -7.78
N ASP A 196 5.65 -32.73 -8.92
CA ASP A 196 6.82 -33.22 -9.67
C ASP A 196 8.12 -32.97 -8.91
N ALA A 197 8.20 -31.85 -8.19
CA ALA A 197 9.31 -31.55 -7.26
C ALA A 197 9.20 -32.28 -5.91
N GLY A 198 8.23 -33.18 -5.72
CA GLY A 198 8.03 -33.97 -4.51
C GLY A 198 7.23 -33.29 -3.40
N ILE A 199 6.64 -32.12 -3.66
CA ILE A 199 5.80 -31.36 -2.72
C ILE A 199 4.34 -31.55 -3.11
N ARG A 200 3.56 -32.28 -2.31
CA ARG A 200 2.16 -32.63 -2.65
C ARG A 200 1.18 -32.18 -1.58
N ARG A 201 0.08 -31.56 -2.01
CA ARG A 201 -1.11 -31.38 -1.16
C ARG A 201 -1.81 -32.73 -1.03
N ILE A 202 -2.01 -33.19 0.20
CA ILE A 202 -2.71 -34.44 0.50
C ILE A 202 -4.16 -34.12 0.82
N VAL A 203 -5.10 -34.73 0.08
CA VAL A 203 -6.52 -34.75 0.41
C VAL A 203 -6.79 -35.98 1.28
N LEU A 204 -7.44 -35.79 2.43
CA LEU A 204 -7.66 -36.87 3.43
C LEU A 204 -8.35 -38.10 2.84
N ASP A 205 -9.32 -37.91 1.95
CA ASP A 205 -10.04 -38.99 1.28
C ASP A 205 -9.12 -39.89 0.45
N GLY A 206 -8.04 -39.33 -0.12
CA GLY A 206 -7.01 -40.06 -0.88
C GLY A 206 -5.74 -40.36 -0.07
N ALA A 207 -5.70 -40.04 1.22
CA ALA A 207 -4.50 -40.17 2.04
C ALA A 207 -4.19 -41.63 2.40
N SER A 208 -2.91 -41.97 2.45
CA SER A 208 -2.46 -43.27 2.97
C SER A 208 -2.86 -43.45 4.45
N GLN A 209 -2.98 -44.69 4.90
CA GLN A 209 -3.28 -44.99 6.31
C GLN A 209 -2.28 -44.29 7.27
N ARG A 210 -1.00 -44.26 6.90
CA ARG A 210 0.03 -43.55 7.68
C ARG A 210 -0.24 -42.05 7.75
N ALA A 211 -0.56 -41.41 6.62
CA ALA A 211 -0.86 -39.98 6.60
C ALA A 211 -2.11 -39.65 7.42
N ARG A 212 -3.15 -40.50 7.36
CA ARG A 212 -4.35 -40.36 8.20
C ARG A 212 -4.03 -40.49 9.69
N GLN A 213 -3.25 -41.49 10.08
CA GLN A 213 -2.83 -41.66 11.48
C GLN A 213 -2.05 -40.44 12.01
N VAL A 214 -1.15 -39.89 11.19
CA VAL A 214 -0.42 -38.67 11.56
C VAL A 214 -1.36 -37.48 11.71
N ALA A 215 -2.30 -37.30 10.77
CA ALA A 215 -3.28 -36.22 10.82
C ALA A 215 -4.20 -36.34 12.05
N ASP A 216 -4.71 -37.54 12.35
CA ASP A 216 -5.54 -37.81 13.54
C ASP A 216 -4.78 -37.53 14.82
N GLN A 217 -3.53 -38.01 14.94
CA GLN A 217 -2.73 -37.78 16.14
C GLN A 217 -2.46 -36.29 16.36
N TRP A 218 -2.12 -35.57 15.29
CA TRP A 218 -1.91 -34.12 15.35
C TRP A 218 -3.20 -33.37 15.68
N PHE A 219 -4.33 -33.77 15.11
CA PHE A 219 -5.63 -33.18 15.42
C PHE A 219 -5.96 -33.30 16.90
N HIS A 220 -5.84 -34.48 17.50
CA HIS A 220 -6.18 -34.68 18.92
C HIS A 220 -5.20 -33.99 19.87
N ASN A 221 -3.92 -33.93 19.53
CA ASN A 221 -2.89 -33.36 20.41
C ASN A 221 -2.82 -31.83 20.32
N GLU A 222 -2.95 -31.25 19.12
CA GLU A 222 -2.65 -29.84 18.88
C GLU A 222 -3.90 -29.03 18.52
N VAL A 223 -4.75 -29.54 17.62
CA VAL A 223 -5.89 -28.78 17.08
C VAL A 223 -7.07 -28.79 18.04
N MET A 224 -7.43 -29.94 18.57
CA MET A 224 -8.63 -30.12 19.40
C MET A 224 -8.61 -29.23 20.64
N ALA A 225 -7.42 -29.03 21.24
CA ALA A 225 -7.23 -28.20 22.42
C ALA A 225 -7.54 -26.71 22.19
N VAL A 226 -7.45 -26.22 20.94
CA VAL A 226 -7.72 -24.82 20.59
C VAL A 226 -9.06 -24.62 19.89
N LEU A 227 -9.78 -25.70 19.57
CA LEU A 227 -11.12 -25.60 18.99
C LEU A 227 -12.13 -25.19 20.06
N SER A 228 -12.93 -24.17 19.77
CA SER A 228 -14.06 -23.73 20.59
C SER A 228 -15.35 -23.80 19.77
N PRO A 229 -15.99 -24.99 19.65
CA PRO A 229 -17.22 -25.14 18.90
C PRO A 229 -18.32 -24.23 19.45
N GLN A 230 -19.00 -23.50 18.57
CA GLN A 230 -20.12 -22.63 18.94
C GLN A 230 -21.40 -23.13 18.28
N THR A 231 -22.38 -23.50 19.09
CA THR A 231 -23.71 -23.88 18.60
C THR A 231 -24.49 -22.64 18.17
N LEU A 232 -24.98 -22.63 16.93
CA LEU A 232 -25.87 -21.60 16.41
C LEU A 232 -27.31 -22.04 16.63
N THR A 233 -28.06 -21.31 17.46
CA THR A 233 -29.50 -21.51 17.69
C THR A 233 -30.26 -20.23 17.35
N SER A 234 -31.54 -20.33 17.00
CA SER A 234 -32.40 -19.17 16.74
C SER A 234 -32.63 -18.27 17.97
N GLU A 235 -32.34 -18.80 19.17
CA GLU A 235 -32.56 -18.14 20.46
C GLU A 235 -31.40 -17.24 20.89
N ARG A 236 -30.26 -17.31 20.20
CA ARG A 236 -29.06 -16.52 20.51
C ARG A 236 -28.68 -15.62 19.33
N ALA A 237 -28.14 -14.45 19.63
CA ALA A 237 -27.57 -13.59 18.60
C ALA A 237 -26.43 -14.31 17.87
N PHE A 238 -26.34 -14.08 16.57
CA PHE A 238 -25.26 -14.65 15.75
C PHE A 238 -23.90 -14.13 16.27
N PRO A 239 -22.89 -15.01 16.45
CA PRO A 239 -21.61 -14.61 17.02
C PRO A 239 -20.86 -13.65 16.09
N LEU A 240 -20.08 -12.75 16.69
CA LEU A 240 -19.19 -11.88 15.93
C LEU A 240 -18.05 -12.73 15.34
N ILE A 241 -18.00 -12.81 14.02
CA ILE A 241 -16.94 -13.50 13.30
C ILE A 241 -15.78 -12.53 13.07
N GLN A 242 -14.60 -12.90 13.54
CA GLN A 242 -13.38 -12.12 13.30
C GLN A 242 -12.98 -12.19 11.82
N GLY A 243 -12.59 -11.05 11.24
CA GLY A 243 -12.08 -10.98 9.88
C GLY A 243 -10.76 -11.72 9.71
N LEU A 244 -10.48 -12.18 8.49
CA LEU A 244 -9.26 -12.92 8.10
C LEU A 244 -9.01 -14.23 8.87
N GLN A 245 -9.98 -14.71 9.64
CA GLN A 245 -9.95 -16.03 10.25
C GLN A 245 -10.76 -17.03 9.42
N LEU A 246 -10.30 -18.27 9.35
CA LEU A 246 -11.04 -19.37 8.77
C LEU A 246 -12.00 -19.94 9.81
N HIS A 247 -13.30 -19.94 9.49
CA HIS A 247 -14.35 -20.53 10.33
C HIS A 247 -14.99 -21.70 9.59
N LEU A 248 -15.22 -22.81 10.30
CA LEU A 248 -15.93 -23.95 9.76
C LEU A 248 -17.38 -23.95 10.25
N CYS A 249 -18.33 -23.71 9.35
CA CYS A 249 -19.75 -23.85 9.65
C CYS A 249 -20.18 -25.29 9.36
N VAL A 250 -20.53 -26.05 10.41
CA VAL A 250 -20.93 -27.45 10.30
C VAL A 250 -22.41 -27.59 10.56
N ARG A 251 -23.14 -28.19 9.61
CA ARG A 251 -24.54 -28.59 9.80
C ARG A 251 -24.59 -30.03 10.30
N LEU A 252 -25.10 -30.23 11.51
CA LEU A 252 -25.32 -31.55 12.08
C LEU A 252 -26.73 -32.05 11.71
N ALA A 253 -26.85 -33.32 11.35
CA ALA A 253 -28.14 -33.98 11.23
C ALA A 253 -28.56 -34.51 12.61
N SER A 254 -29.85 -34.40 12.97
CA SER A 254 -30.36 -35.07 14.16
C SER A 254 -30.40 -36.57 13.91
N VAL A 255 -29.78 -37.36 14.78
CA VAL A 255 -30.04 -38.80 14.81
C VAL A 255 -31.39 -38.99 15.52
N PRO A 256 -32.40 -39.61 14.88
CA PRO A 256 -33.64 -39.93 15.58
C PRO A 256 -33.30 -40.78 16.81
N ALA A 257 -33.79 -40.38 17.98
CA ALA A 257 -33.61 -41.15 19.19
C ALA A 257 -34.14 -42.58 18.93
N GLY A 258 -33.27 -43.58 19.05
CA GLY A 258 -33.72 -44.97 19.14
C GLY A 258 -34.70 -45.11 20.32
N PRO A 259 -35.56 -46.15 20.32
CA PRO A 259 -36.48 -46.35 21.43
C PRO A 259 -35.68 -46.34 22.73
N ALA A 260 -36.12 -45.51 23.69
CA ALA A 260 -35.53 -45.45 25.01
C ALA A 260 -35.43 -46.88 25.55
N SER A 261 -34.22 -47.35 25.83
CA SER A 261 -34.05 -48.54 26.64
C SER A 261 -34.62 -48.21 28.01
N ASP A 262 -35.81 -48.76 28.30
CA ASP A 262 -36.43 -48.71 29.61
C ASP A 262 -35.46 -49.28 30.66
N PRO A 263 -35.45 -48.72 31.88
CA PRO A 263 -34.48 -49.01 32.93
C PRO A 263 -34.54 -50.46 33.46
#